data_AF-A0ABD1NTY0-F1
#
_entry.id   AF-A0ABD1NTY0-F1
#
_cell.length_a   1.000
_cell.length_b   1.000
_cell.length_c   1.000
_cell.angle_alpha   90.00
_cell.angle_beta   90.00
_cell.angle_gamma   90.00
#
_symmetry.space_group_name_H-M   'P 1'
#
loop_
_entity.id
_entity.type
_entity.pdbx_description
1 polymer ?
#
loop_
_entity_poly.entity_id
_entity_poly.type
_entity_poly.pdbx_seq_one_letter_code
_entity_poly.pdbx_strand_id
1 'polypeptide(L)'
;MESLLKLLLLFITVCHRVSAATPSSPPPSSAPSYPEEALPTKSGYLTVNSTTGSAIFYAFYEAQTSYNKTPISESPILIWLQGGPGCSSMIGNLREVGPWILNQELTLDANPGSWNQIFGLVFLDNPIGTGFSIARSNQEIPRNQYDIAKHLFIAIQKFIALDKSFKNRPIYLTGESYAGKYIPALGYYIIKMNSQLPKERRVNLRGVAIGNGLTDPEIQVSTHAINSFYLGLINEKQTALLEKLQMNTVGFIRRGKWSEATDARNRVLDTLTNMTGLATLYDFRRLIPYQNAVVDKFLNNVEVKKALGVKEDKFFERCSNVVGGVLHDDVMKSVKYMVEFLVKNTKVLLYQGQGDLKDGVPSTLAWVKTMRWEGIPGFLEADRKVWRVDGKLAGHVQKWKSFYPCCCVECWASCA
;
A
#
# COMPACT_ATOMS: atom_id res chain seq x y z
N MET A 1 -21.04 -38.33 -14.91
CA MET A 1 -20.24 -37.18 -14.43
C MET A 1 -19.19 -37.58 -13.39
N GLU A 2 -19.47 -38.56 -12.51
CA GLU A 2 -18.45 -39.13 -11.60
C GLU A 2 -17.33 -39.95 -12.29
N SER A 3 -17.56 -40.50 -13.48
CA SER A 3 -16.54 -41.29 -14.19
C SER A 3 -15.46 -40.44 -14.86
N LEU A 4 -15.76 -39.18 -15.22
CA LEU A 4 -14.77 -38.26 -15.81
C LEU A 4 -13.80 -37.71 -14.75
N LEU A 5 -14.29 -37.48 -13.52
CA LEU A 5 -13.46 -36.96 -12.42
C LEU A 5 -12.45 -38.00 -11.92
N LYS A 6 -12.81 -39.30 -11.95
CA LYS A 6 -11.92 -40.41 -11.60
C LYS A 6 -10.82 -40.65 -12.64
N LEU A 7 -11.06 -40.30 -13.91
CA LEU A 7 -10.07 -40.44 -14.98
C LEU A 7 -8.95 -39.38 -14.88
N LEU A 8 -9.25 -38.19 -14.34
CA LEU A 8 -8.26 -37.12 -14.15
C LEU A 8 -7.34 -37.36 -12.94
N LEU A 9 -7.83 -38.06 -11.92
CA LEU A 9 -7.09 -38.39 -10.69
C LEU A 9 -6.08 -39.55 -10.88
N LEU A 10 -6.17 -40.31 -11.97
CA LEU A 10 -5.33 -41.48 -12.20
C LEU A 10 -3.93 -41.16 -12.80
N PHE A 11 -3.68 -39.90 -13.18
CA PHE A 11 -2.42 -39.48 -13.81
C PHE A 11 -1.41 -38.78 -12.87
N ILE A 12 -1.70 -38.63 -11.57
CA ILE A 12 -0.84 -37.87 -10.62
C ILE A 12 -0.33 -38.74 -9.46
N THR A 13 -0.06 -40.02 -9.68
CA THR A 13 0.57 -40.88 -8.67
C THR A 13 1.80 -41.59 -9.21
N VAL A 14 2.86 -40.81 -9.46
CA VAL A 14 4.24 -41.33 -9.45
C VAL A 14 4.80 -41.08 -8.05
N CYS A 15 4.76 -42.12 -7.21
CA CYS A 15 5.39 -42.13 -5.90
C CYS A 15 6.91 -42.02 -6.03
N HIS A 16 7.49 -40.86 -5.65
CA HIS A 16 8.87 -40.82 -5.17
C HIS A 16 8.86 -41.10 -3.67
N ARG A 17 9.38 -42.27 -3.29
CA ARG A 17 9.80 -42.52 -1.90
C ARG A 17 11.10 -41.77 -1.66
N VAL A 18 11.03 -40.65 -0.97
CA VAL A 18 12.20 -40.07 -0.29
C VAL A 18 12.06 -40.42 1.19
N SER A 19 13.07 -41.14 1.69
CA SER A 19 13.20 -41.48 3.11
C SER A 19 13.34 -40.18 3.91
N ALA A 20 12.39 -39.89 4.79
CA ALA A 20 12.48 -38.76 5.70
C ALA A 20 13.54 -39.07 6.76
N ALA A 21 14.71 -38.42 6.65
CA ALA A 21 15.59 -38.25 7.79
C ALA A 21 14.88 -37.31 8.78
N THR A 22 14.84 -37.71 10.05
CA THR A 22 14.38 -36.90 11.16
C THR A 22 15.15 -35.57 11.19
N PRO A 23 14.48 -34.40 11.12
CA PRO A 23 15.17 -33.14 11.35
C PRO A 23 15.57 -33.11 12.82
N SER A 24 16.87 -33.05 13.09
CA SER A 24 17.38 -32.58 14.38
C SER A 24 16.75 -31.22 14.65
N SER A 25 16.02 -31.12 15.76
CA SER A 25 15.51 -29.86 16.29
C SER A 25 16.62 -28.81 16.28
N PRO A 26 16.42 -27.64 15.65
CA PRO A 26 17.38 -26.56 15.79
C PRO A 26 17.47 -26.16 17.27
N PRO A 27 18.64 -25.69 17.73
CA PRO A 27 18.79 -25.18 19.09
C PRO A 27 17.74 -24.09 19.35
N PRO A 28 17.35 -23.84 20.62
CA PRO A 28 16.36 -22.83 20.95
C PRO A 28 16.76 -21.52 20.29
N SER A 29 15.95 -21.08 19.33
CA SER A 29 16.09 -19.82 18.61
C SER A 29 16.42 -18.73 19.62
N SER A 30 17.57 -18.09 19.44
CA SER A 30 17.83 -16.80 20.09
C SER A 30 16.60 -15.92 19.89
N ALA A 31 16.19 -15.17 20.92
CA ALA A 31 15.06 -14.25 20.81
C ALA A 31 15.23 -13.36 19.56
N PRO A 32 14.15 -13.05 18.82
CA PRO A 32 14.23 -12.18 17.66
C PRO A 32 14.96 -10.88 18.03
N SER A 33 16.02 -10.57 17.30
CA SER A 33 16.77 -9.32 17.45
C SER A 33 16.67 -8.50 16.17
N TYR A 34 16.87 -7.19 16.30
CA TYR A 34 17.05 -6.31 15.15
C TYR A 34 18.57 -6.18 14.92
N PRO A 35 19.14 -6.79 13.87
CA PRO A 35 20.57 -6.68 13.60
C PRO A 35 20.97 -5.22 13.41
N GLU A 36 22.19 -4.86 13.81
CA GLU A 36 22.68 -3.48 13.74
C GLU A 36 22.65 -2.94 12.30
N GLU A 37 23.07 -3.77 11.35
CA GLU A 37 23.05 -3.50 9.91
C GLU A 37 21.63 -3.32 9.34
N ALA A 38 20.61 -3.78 10.05
CA ALA A 38 19.23 -3.68 9.64
C ALA A 38 18.51 -2.46 10.21
N LEU A 39 19.09 -1.80 11.22
CA LEU A 39 18.45 -0.68 11.87
C LEU A 39 18.12 0.46 10.89
N PRO A 40 16.96 1.13 11.06
CA PRO A 40 16.72 2.39 10.37
C PRO A 40 17.83 3.39 10.64
N THR A 41 18.23 4.16 9.63
CA THR A 41 19.14 5.31 9.78
C THR A 41 18.64 6.25 10.88
N LYS A 42 17.31 6.48 10.94
CA LYS A 42 16.64 7.18 12.03
C LYS A 42 15.25 6.58 12.24
N SER A 43 14.81 6.43 13.49
CA SER A 43 13.42 6.14 13.82
C SER A 43 12.97 7.00 15.01
N GLY A 44 11.66 7.09 15.22
CA GLY A 44 11.11 7.79 16.37
C GLY A 44 9.72 8.35 16.09
N TYR A 45 9.40 9.48 16.74
CA TYR A 45 8.05 10.05 16.74
C TYR A 45 8.02 11.49 16.24
N LEU A 46 7.11 11.75 15.30
CA LEU A 46 6.84 13.06 14.73
C LEU A 46 5.54 13.59 15.35
N THR A 47 5.64 14.45 16.36
CA THR A 47 4.49 15.01 17.07
C THR A 47 3.60 15.81 16.12
N VAL A 48 2.34 15.41 15.95
CA VAL A 48 1.35 16.13 15.11
C VAL A 48 0.43 17.03 15.94
N ASN A 49 0.33 16.78 17.24
CA ASN A 49 -0.35 17.64 18.21
C ASN A 49 0.57 17.88 19.41
N SER A 50 1.09 19.10 19.54
CA SER A 50 2.02 19.48 20.62
C SER A 50 1.36 19.55 21.99
N THR A 51 0.05 19.80 22.05
CA THR A 51 -0.68 19.93 23.31
C THR A 51 -0.93 18.56 23.95
N THR A 52 -1.25 17.55 23.14
CA THR A 52 -1.63 16.21 23.63
C THR A 52 -0.50 15.19 23.53
N GLY A 53 0.54 15.50 22.74
CA GLY A 53 1.65 14.59 22.47
C GLY A 53 1.34 13.53 21.40
N SER A 54 0.17 13.57 20.74
CA SER A 54 -0.14 12.66 19.64
C SER A 54 0.91 12.79 18.53
N ALA A 55 1.42 11.65 18.06
CA ALA A 55 2.61 11.59 17.20
C ALA A 55 2.56 10.41 16.23
N ILE A 56 3.12 10.62 15.04
CA ILE A 56 3.29 9.58 14.02
C ILE A 56 4.67 8.94 14.19
N PHE A 57 4.71 7.62 14.35
CA PHE A 57 5.95 6.86 14.32
C PHE A 57 6.52 6.81 12.90
N TYR A 58 7.84 6.92 12.79
CA TYR A 58 8.55 6.78 11.52
C TYR A 58 9.78 5.87 11.65
N ALA A 59 10.10 5.21 10.54
CA ALA A 59 11.40 4.57 10.29
C ALA A 59 11.95 5.08 8.96
N PHE A 60 13.15 5.64 8.97
CA PHE A 60 13.84 6.19 7.81
C PHE A 60 15.11 5.41 7.52
N TYR A 61 15.28 5.02 6.26
CA TYR A 61 16.49 4.42 5.70
C TYR A 61 17.05 5.33 4.63
N GLU A 62 18.32 5.69 4.74
CA GLU A 62 19.00 6.49 3.71
C GLU A 62 19.24 5.66 2.44
N ALA A 63 19.42 6.37 1.32
CA ALA A 63 19.86 5.75 0.06
C ALA A 63 21.22 5.08 0.24
N GLN A 64 21.35 3.84 -0.23
CA GLN A 64 22.59 3.06 -0.13
C GLN A 64 23.61 3.49 -1.18
N THR A 65 23.15 3.89 -2.36
CA THR A 65 24.02 4.24 -3.50
C THR A 65 23.57 5.50 -4.22
N SER A 66 24.52 6.16 -4.89
CA SER A 66 24.24 7.27 -5.79
C SER A 66 23.63 6.78 -7.10
N TYR A 67 22.60 7.46 -7.59
CA TYR A 67 21.98 7.16 -8.89
C TYR A 67 22.10 8.34 -9.86
N ASN A 68 22.50 8.06 -11.11
CA ASN A 68 22.71 9.08 -12.16
C ASN A 68 23.58 10.27 -11.72
N LYS A 69 24.68 10.00 -10.98
CA LYS A 69 25.59 11.00 -10.40
C LYS A 69 24.97 11.90 -9.31
N THR A 70 23.76 11.60 -8.84
CA THR A 70 23.14 12.30 -7.70
C THR A 70 23.80 11.82 -6.41
N PRO A 71 24.41 12.69 -5.58
CA PRO A 71 24.94 12.31 -4.28
C PRO A 71 23.85 11.76 -3.36
N ILE A 72 24.19 10.85 -2.44
CA ILE A 72 23.25 10.27 -1.45
C ILE A 72 22.51 11.37 -0.67
N SER A 73 23.20 12.44 -0.28
CA SER A 73 22.63 13.59 0.43
C SER A 73 21.60 14.39 -0.37
N GLU A 74 21.52 14.17 -1.69
CA GLU A 74 20.59 14.82 -2.61
C GLU A 74 19.58 13.84 -3.23
N SER A 75 19.74 12.53 -3.02
CA SER A 75 18.85 11.49 -3.53
C SER A 75 17.40 11.79 -3.14
N PRO A 76 16.39 11.54 -3.99
CA PRO A 76 15.00 11.73 -3.59
C PRO A 76 14.62 10.95 -2.33
N ILE A 77 13.68 11.49 -1.55
CA ILE A 77 13.08 10.81 -0.42
C ILE A 77 11.66 10.36 -0.81
N LEU A 78 11.39 9.07 -0.63
CA LEU A 78 10.08 8.47 -0.78
C LEU A 78 9.41 8.37 0.59
N ILE A 79 8.22 8.91 0.71
CA ILE A 79 7.34 8.70 1.87
C ILE A 79 6.43 7.53 1.55
N TRP A 80 6.62 6.40 2.20
CA TRP A 80 5.78 5.22 2.08
C TRP A 80 4.63 5.22 3.08
N LEU A 81 3.41 5.07 2.57
CA LEU A 81 2.19 4.88 3.34
C LEU A 81 1.54 3.55 2.99
N GLN A 82 1.42 2.68 3.98
CA GLN A 82 0.56 1.51 3.90
C GLN A 82 -0.92 1.92 4.03
N GLY A 83 -1.82 1.06 3.56
CA GLY A 83 -3.26 1.31 3.47
C GLY A 83 -4.06 0.87 4.71
N GLY A 84 -4.95 -0.10 4.50
CA GLY A 84 -5.93 -0.57 5.50
C GLY A 84 -7.35 -0.11 5.21
N PRO A 85 -7.89 0.92 5.90
CA PRO A 85 -7.19 1.92 6.70
C PRO A 85 -6.65 1.43 8.05
N GLY A 86 -5.67 2.16 8.59
CA GLY A 86 -5.09 1.86 9.91
C GLY A 86 -4.06 0.75 9.93
N CYS A 87 -3.53 0.33 8.78
CA CYS A 87 -2.44 -0.64 8.71
C CYS A 87 -1.07 0.05 8.75
N SER A 88 -0.16 -0.51 9.55
CA SER A 88 1.19 0.01 9.78
C SER A 88 2.05 -0.07 8.53
N SER A 89 2.83 1.00 8.30
CA SER A 89 3.82 1.04 7.22
C SER A 89 5.04 0.16 7.50
N MET A 90 5.16 -0.38 8.70
CA MET A 90 6.16 -1.41 9.01
C MET A 90 5.88 -2.73 8.28
N ILE A 91 4.67 -2.96 7.78
CA ILE A 91 4.39 -4.07 6.85
C ILE A 91 5.17 -3.84 5.55
N GLY A 92 5.02 -2.64 4.97
CA GLY A 92 5.76 -2.23 3.77
C GLY A 92 7.28 -2.27 3.97
N ASN A 93 7.73 -1.89 5.16
CA ASN A 93 9.13 -1.95 5.53
C ASN A 93 9.65 -3.39 5.54
N LEU A 94 8.97 -4.28 6.26
CA LEU A 94 9.52 -5.61 6.56
C LEU A 94 9.10 -6.69 5.58
N ARG A 95 8.15 -6.44 4.66
CA ARG A 95 7.58 -7.48 3.78
C ARG A 95 7.54 -7.11 2.31
N GLU A 96 7.91 -5.89 1.98
CA GLU A 96 7.66 -5.33 0.64
C GLU A 96 8.91 -4.60 0.11
N VAL A 97 9.04 -3.30 0.39
CA VAL A 97 9.98 -2.40 -0.31
C VAL A 97 11.15 -1.93 0.55
N GLY A 98 11.17 -2.27 1.85
CA GLY A 98 12.26 -1.90 2.74
C GLY A 98 13.52 -2.75 2.54
N PRO A 99 14.64 -2.38 3.18
CA PRO A 99 15.95 -3.01 2.97
C PRO A 99 16.03 -4.46 3.45
N TRP A 100 15.11 -4.89 4.31
CA TRP A 100 15.14 -6.20 4.94
C TRP A 100 13.75 -6.84 4.93
N ILE A 101 13.67 -8.13 4.60
CA ILE A 101 12.46 -8.93 4.62
C ILE A 101 12.45 -9.82 5.85
N LEU A 102 11.37 -9.74 6.62
CA LEU A 102 11.09 -10.62 7.74
C LEU A 102 10.58 -11.98 7.24
N ASN A 103 11.33 -13.03 7.53
CA ASN A 103 10.99 -14.41 7.22
C ASN A 103 10.13 -15.08 8.32
N GLN A 104 9.79 -16.36 8.14
CA GLN A 104 8.90 -17.08 9.06
C GLN A 104 9.58 -17.44 10.38
N GLU A 105 10.91 -17.51 10.36
CA GLU A 105 11.80 -17.78 11.49
C GLU A 105 12.04 -16.53 12.34
N LEU A 106 11.36 -15.41 12.04
CA LEU A 106 11.48 -14.12 12.72
C LEU A 106 12.89 -13.50 12.60
N THR A 107 13.56 -13.75 11.47
CA THR A 107 14.85 -13.15 11.13
C THR A 107 14.73 -12.25 9.89
N LEU A 108 15.68 -11.33 9.75
CA LEU A 108 15.68 -10.30 8.71
C LEU A 108 16.70 -10.66 7.62
N ASP A 109 16.22 -10.95 6.42
CA ASP A 109 17.02 -11.22 5.24
C ASP A 109 17.15 -9.97 4.36
N ALA A 110 18.30 -9.75 3.73
CA ALA A 110 18.48 -8.59 2.86
C ALA A 110 17.50 -8.61 1.68
N ASN A 111 16.90 -7.47 1.35
CA ASN A 111 15.99 -7.31 0.23
C ASN A 111 16.72 -6.83 -1.03
N PRO A 112 16.98 -7.69 -2.02
CA PRO A 112 17.62 -7.28 -3.28
C PRO A 112 16.73 -6.39 -4.15
N GLY A 113 15.44 -6.25 -3.81
CA GLY A 113 14.49 -5.34 -4.47
C GLY A 113 14.20 -4.06 -3.67
N SER A 114 14.98 -3.75 -2.63
CA SER A 114 14.72 -2.60 -1.77
C SER A 114 14.75 -1.27 -2.54
N TRP A 115 13.78 -0.41 -2.26
CA TRP A 115 13.73 0.92 -2.85
C TRP A 115 14.81 1.85 -2.29
N ASN A 116 15.34 1.55 -1.10
CA ASN A 116 16.42 2.35 -0.53
C ASN A 116 17.80 2.11 -1.17
N GLN A 117 17.89 1.28 -2.21
CA GLN A 117 19.11 1.18 -3.02
C GLN A 117 19.53 2.54 -3.59
N ILE A 118 18.54 3.34 -4.04
CA ILE A 118 18.79 4.63 -4.70
C ILE A 118 17.98 5.80 -4.11
N PHE A 119 17.03 5.54 -3.20
CA PHE A 119 16.21 6.56 -2.57
C PHE A 119 16.36 6.57 -1.05
N GLY A 120 16.17 7.74 -0.42
CA GLY A 120 15.82 7.75 1.00
C GLY A 120 14.40 7.24 1.16
N LEU A 121 14.12 6.37 2.13
CA LEU A 121 12.82 5.71 2.27
C LEU A 121 12.28 5.89 3.69
N VAL A 122 11.13 6.56 3.82
CA VAL A 122 10.48 6.86 5.11
C VAL A 122 9.17 6.11 5.19
N PHE A 123 9.04 5.23 6.17
CA PHE A 123 7.78 4.55 6.51
C PHE A 123 7.07 5.33 7.62
N LEU A 124 5.82 5.74 7.40
CA LEU A 124 5.03 6.44 8.41
C LEU A 124 3.84 5.58 8.85
N ASP A 125 3.72 5.31 10.14
CA ASP A 125 2.54 4.64 10.70
C ASP A 125 1.35 5.60 10.73
N ASN A 126 0.52 5.54 9.70
CA ASN A 126 -0.54 6.52 9.46
C ASN A 126 -1.93 5.87 9.49
N PRO A 127 -2.94 6.55 10.10
CA PRO A 127 -2.88 7.76 10.94
C PRO A 127 -2.41 7.48 12.38
N ILE A 128 -2.41 8.50 13.25
CA ILE A 128 -2.20 8.28 14.70
C ILE A 128 -3.16 7.21 15.24
N GLY A 129 -2.68 6.33 16.12
CA GLY A 129 -3.39 5.13 16.57
C GLY A 129 -3.10 3.87 15.75
N THR A 130 -2.37 3.99 14.64
CA THR A 130 -1.90 2.87 13.80
C THR A 130 -0.51 2.41 14.23
N GLY A 131 -0.27 1.09 14.32
CA GLY A 131 1.05 0.53 14.63
C GLY A 131 1.66 1.15 15.88
N PHE A 132 2.86 1.72 15.75
CA PHE A 132 3.52 2.41 16.86
C PHE A 132 3.05 3.85 17.07
N SER A 133 2.34 4.47 16.13
CA SER A 133 1.85 5.84 16.28
C SER A 133 0.92 6.01 17.49
N ILE A 134 1.00 7.19 18.08
CA ILE A 134 0.37 7.54 19.36
C ILE A 134 -0.80 8.49 19.09
N ALA A 135 -2.00 8.05 19.44
CA ALA A 135 -3.14 8.93 19.64
C ALA A 135 -3.40 9.04 21.15
N ARG A 136 -3.45 10.26 21.68
CA ARG A 136 -3.74 10.47 23.10
C ARG A 136 -5.17 10.03 23.48
N SER A 137 -6.10 10.09 22.54
CA SER A 137 -7.48 9.62 22.65
C SER A 137 -8.04 9.19 21.29
N ASN A 138 -9.10 8.37 21.28
CA ASN A 138 -9.78 7.95 20.04
C ASN A 138 -10.44 9.13 19.31
N GLN A 139 -10.76 10.21 20.02
CA GLN A 139 -11.34 11.43 19.48
C GLN A 139 -10.34 12.18 18.58
N GLU A 140 -9.04 12.08 18.86
CA GLU A 140 -7.99 12.71 18.05
C GLU A 140 -7.67 11.97 16.75
N ILE A 141 -8.07 10.70 16.62
CA ILE A 141 -7.86 9.94 15.38
C ILE A 141 -8.64 10.61 14.24
N PRO A 142 -7.97 11.02 13.13
CA PRO A 142 -8.63 11.61 11.98
C PRO A 142 -9.77 10.76 11.40
N ARG A 143 -10.86 11.42 10.98
CA ARG A 143 -12.09 10.77 10.45
C ARG A 143 -12.28 10.92 8.95
N ASN A 144 -11.39 11.64 8.28
CA ASN A 144 -11.48 11.91 6.86
C ASN A 144 -10.07 12.19 6.29
N GLN A 145 -9.98 12.15 4.97
CA GLN A 145 -8.73 12.34 4.25
C GLN A 145 -8.08 13.73 4.43
N TYR A 146 -8.86 14.78 4.71
CA TYR A 146 -8.33 16.13 4.93
C TYR A 146 -7.56 16.21 6.26
N ASP A 147 -8.14 15.70 7.35
CA ASP A 147 -7.49 15.69 8.67
C ASP A 147 -6.26 14.76 8.68
N ILE A 148 -6.33 13.64 7.97
CA ILE A 148 -5.18 12.75 7.75
C ILE A 148 -4.06 13.51 7.02
N ALA A 149 -4.38 14.19 5.92
CA ALA A 149 -3.41 14.96 5.15
C ALA A 149 -2.76 16.07 5.98
N LYS A 150 -3.51 16.73 6.87
CA LYS A 150 -3.00 17.73 7.81
C LYS A 150 -1.99 17.14 8.79
N HIS A 151 -2.30 16.00 9.41
CA HIS A 151 -1.37 15.33 10.33
C HIS A 151 -0.10 14.88 9.61
N LEU A 152 -0.24 14.25 8.44
CA LEU A 152 0.90 13.83 7.61
C LEU A 152 1.75 15.02 7.15
N PHE A 153 1.14 16.14 6.78
CA PHE A 153 1.87 17.35 6.42
C PHE A 153 2.73 17.88 7.58
N ILE A 154 2.19 17.93 8.79
CA ILE A 154 2.93 18.32 9.99
C ILE A 154 4.09 17.34 10.25
N ALA A 155 3.82 16.03 10.15
CA ALA A 155 4.84 15.00 10.34
C ALA A 155 5.97 15.15 9.32
N ILE A 156 5.66 15.34 8.03
CA ILE A 156 6.68 15.54 6.98
C ILE A 156 7.49 16.82 7.21
N GLN A 157 6.86 17.93 7.60
CA GLN A 157 7.62 19.14 7.95
C GLN A 157 8.59 18.90 9.12
N LYS A 158 8.14 18.16 10.15
CA LYS A 158 9.00 17.79 11.28
C LYS A 158 10.12 16.85 10.89
N PHE A 159 9.85 15.86 10.05
CA PHE A 159 10.84 14.93 9.52
C PHE A 159 11.94 15.69 8.74
N ILE A 160 11.54 16.57 7.82
CA ILE A 160 12.47 17.42 7.07
C ILE A 160 13.30 18.30 8.01
N ALA A 161 12.73 18.77 9.13
CA ALA A 161 13.44 19.59 10.10
C ALA A 161 14.47 18.81 10.95
N LEU A 162 14.44 17.47 10.96
CA LEU A 162 15.43 16.64 11.67
C LEU A 162 16.82 16.74 11.06
N ASP A 163 16.93 17.11 9.78
CA ASP A 163 18.19 17.21 9.09
C ASP A 163 18.15 18.30 8.02
N LYS A 164 19.07 19.27 8.10
CA LYS A 164 19.11 20.40 7.15
C LYS A 164 19.32 19.91 5.70
N SER A 165 19.97 18.77 5.50
CA SER A 165 20.16 18.17 4.17
C SER A 165 18.84 17.77 3.50
N PHE A 166 17.79 17.46 4.28
CA PHE A 166 16.50 17.02 3.73
C PHE A 166 15.70 18.14 3.07
N LYS A 167 15.96 19.41 3.45
CA LYS A 167 15.15 20.57 3.05
C LYS A 167 14.95 20.70 1.54
N ASN A 168 16.00 20.43 0.76
CA ASN A 168 15.99 20.63 -0.69
C ASN A 168 15.81 19.32 -1.47
N ARG A 169 15.80 18.16 -0.80
CA ARG A 169 15.67 16.86 -1.47
C ARG A 169 14.29 16.76 -2.13
N PRO A 170 14.19 16.21 -3.36
CA PRO A 170 12.91 15.87 -3.97
C PRO A 170 12.11 14.93 -3.07
N ILE A 171 10.84 15.24 -2.82
CA ILE A 171 9.92 14.37 -2.06
C ILE A 171 8.93 13.74 -3.04
N TYR A 172 8.78 12.42 -2.97
CA TYR A 172 7.70 11.69 -3.63
C TYR A 172 6.85 10.98 -2.59
N LEU A 173 5.54 11.01 -2.80
CA LEU A 173 4.59 10.31 -1.93
C LEU A 173 4.26 8.97 -2.58
N THR A 174 4.49 7.88 -1.87
CA THR A 174 4.30 6.52 -2.37
C THR A 174 3.46 5.70 -1.40
N GLY A 175 2.71 4.73 -1.89
CA GLY A 175 1.96 3.85 -1.01
C GLY A 175 0.98 2.98 -1.76
N GLU A 176 0.26 2.13 -1.04
CA GLU A 176 -0.63 1.14 -1.64
C GLU A 176 -2.01 1.03 -0.99
N SER A 177 -2.94 0.36 -1.68
CA SER A 177 -4.25 0.00 -1.13
C SER A 177 -5.04 1.25 -0.71
N TYR A 178 -5.41 1.38 0.57
CA TYR A 178 -6.10 2.58 1.08
C TYR A 178 -5.24 3.86 1.00
N ALA A 179 -3.92 3.75 0.78
CA ALA A 179 -3.09 4.90 0.45
C ALA A 179 -3.43 5.51 -0.91
N GLY A 180 -4.22 4.82 -1.76
CA GLY A 180 -4.93 5.43 -2.89
C GLY A 180 -5.86 6.59 -2.48
N LYS A 181 -6.15 6.74 -1.19
CA LYS A 181 -6.82 7.90 -0.60
C LYS A 181 -5.85 8.86 0.07
N TYR A 182 -4.95 8.32 0.90
CA TYR A 182 -3.99 9.13 1.66
C TYR A 182 -3.07 9.95 0.75
N ILE A 183 -2.54 9.32 -0.31
CA ILE A 183 -1.54 9.92 -1.19
C ILE A 183 -2.13 11.07 -2.01
N PRO A 184 -3.29 10.93 -2.68
CA PRO A 184 -3.93 12.06 -3.35
C PRO A 184 -4.28 13.20 -2.40
N ALA A 185 -4.81 12.88 -1.22
CA ALA A 185 -5.18 13.87 -0.22
C ALA A 185 -3.98 14.66 0.30
N LEU A 186 -2.89 13.97 0.65
CA LEU A 186 -1.67 14.59 1.10
C LEU A 186 -1.00 15.43 0.00
N GLY A 187 -0.93 14.91 -1.23
CA GLY A 187 -0.38 15.66 -2.36
C GLY A 187 -1.18 16.95 -2.64
N TYR A 188 -2.51 16.84 -2.66
CA TYR A 188 -3.42 17.97 -2.82
C TYR A 188 -3.19 19.01 -1.72
N TYR A 189 -3.15 18.56 -0.46
CA TYR A 189 -2.93 19.41 0.71
C TYR A 189 -1.56 20.12 0.66
N ILE A 190 -0.47 19.40 0.35
CA ILE A 190 0.88 19.97 0.23
C ILE A 190 0.90 21.09 -0.80
N ILE A 191 0.36 20.87 -2.01
CA ILE A 191 0.39 21.87 -3.08
C ILE A 191 -0.40 23.12 -2.67
N LYS A 192 -1.59 22.94 -2.07
CA LYS A 192 -2.39 24.05 -1.55
C LYS A 192 -1.66 24.82 -0.46
N MET A 193 -1.08 24.14 0.53
CA MET A 193 -0.33 24.80 1.61
C MET A 193 0.94 25.47 1.10
N ASN A 194 1.69 24.85 0.18
CA ASN A 194 2.89 25.44 -0.41
C ASN A 194 2.60 26.79 -1.07
N SER A 195 1.43 26.97 -1.68
CA SER A 195 1.03 28.26 -2.28
C SER A 195 0.85 29.39 -1.27
N GLN A 196 0.61 29.04 0.00
CA GLN A 196 0.38 29.97 1.11
C GLN A 196 1.60 30.14 2.03
N LEU A 197 2.60 29.27 1.91
CA LEU A 197 3.78 29.24 2.77
C LEU A 197 4.98 29.96 2.14
N PRO A 198 5.86 30.55 2.97
CA PRO A 198 7.16 31.04 2.52
C PRO A 198 8.02 29.85 2.04
N LYS A 199 8.93 30.11 1.08
CA LYS A 199 9.70 29.07 0.38
C LYS A 199 10.41 28.11 1.32
N GLU A 200 10.88 28.61 2.46
CA GLU A 200 11.65 27.89 3.47
C GLU A 200 10.83 26.84 4.23
N ARG A 201 9.49 26.97 4.22
CA ARG A 201 8.55 26.06 4.88
C ARG A 201 7.80 25.15 3.89
N ARG A 202 8.10 25.24 2.59
CA ARG A 202 7.45 24.42 1.57
C ARG A 202 8.03 23.01 1.56
N VAL A 203 7.19 22.04 1.24
CA VAL A 203 7.64 20.66 0.95
C VAL A 203 7.97 20.58 -0.54
N ASN A 204 9.17 20.11 -0.89
CA ASN A 204 9.63 19.97 -2.28
C ASN A 204 9.01 18.74 -2.97
N LEU A 205 7.68 18.70 -3.06
CA LEU A 205 6.93 17.62 -3.69
C LEU A 205 7.18 17.57 -5.20
N ARG A 206 7.59 16.41 -5.72
CA ARG A 206 7.90 16.19 -7.15
C ARG A 206 7.03 15.17 -7.85
N GLY A 207 6.27 14.37 -7.10
CA GLY A 207 5.32 13.43 -7.68
C GLY A 207 4.69 12.51 -6.64
N VAL A 208 3.76 11.70 -7.12
CA VAL A 208 3.13 10.65 -6.34
C VAL A 208 3.13 9.33 -7.10
N ALA A 209 3.23 8.21 -6.39
CA ALA A 209 3.09 6.87 -6.93
C ALA A 209 2.11 6.05 -6.07
N ILE A 210 1.13 5.40 -6.69
CA ILE A 210 0.07 4.68 -5.98
C ILE A 210 -0.02 3.25 -6.50
N GLY A 211 0.24 2.29 -5.63
CA GLY A 211 0.14 0.86 -5.87
C GLY A 211 -1.27 0.34 -5.57
N ASN A 212 -1.94 -0.32 -6.52
CA ASN A 212 -3.19 -1.07 -6.24
C ASN A 212 -4.20 -0.30 -5.36
N GLY A 213 -4.45 0.96 -5.70
CA GLY A 213 -5.06 1.93 -4.79
C GLY A 213 -6.59 2.01 -4.88
N LEU A 214 -7.25 2.07 -3.72
CA LEU A 214 -8.66 2.46 -3.62
C LEU A 214 -8.79 3.99 -3.71
N THR A 215 -9.28 4.51 -4.84
CA THR A 215 -9.35 5.94 -5.16
C THR A 215 -10.79 6.41 -5.41
N ASP A 216 -11.53 5.67 -6.24
CA ASP A 216 -12.92 5.95 -6.65
C ASP A 216 -13.83 4.73 -6.40
N PRO A 217 -14.24 4.50 -5.14
CA PRO A 217 -14.87 3.24 -4.72
C PRO A 217 -16.15 2.88 -5.50
N GLU A 218 -16.94 3.86 -5.94
CA GLU A 218 -18.17 3.61 -6.72
C GLU A 218 -17.89 2.90 -8.04
N ILE A 219 -16.89 3.37 -8.79
CA ILE A 219 -16.53 2.76 -10.06
C ILE A 219 -15.79 1.45 -9.82
N GLN A 220 -14.86 1.45 -8.86
CA GLN A 220 -14.01 0.29 -8.57
C GLN A 220 -14.84 -0.93 -8.15
N VAL A 221 -15.81 -0.76 -7.23
CA VAL A 221 -16.65 -1.89 -6.78
C VAL A 221 -17.48 -2.47 -7.92
N SER A 222 -17.80 -1.68 -8.94
CA SER A 222 -18.61 -2.14 -10.09
C SER A 222 -17.83 -3.05 -11.05
N THR A 223 -16.51 -3.25 -10.83
CA THR A 223 -15.65 -4.03 -11.73
C THR A 223 -15.45 -5.48 -11.32
N HIS A 224 -15.78 -5.88 -10.08
CA HIS A 224 -15.40 -7.20 -9.55
C HIS A 224 -16.06 -8.36 -10.33
N ALA A 225 -17.37 -8.29 -10.58
CA ALA A 225 -18.11 -9.35 -11.25
C ALA A 225 -17.57 -9.65 -12.65
N ILE A 226 -17.46 -8.62 -13.50
CA ILE A 226 -17.01 -8.80 -14.87
C ILE A 226 -15.54 -9.23 -14.94
N ASN A 227 -14.69 -8.70 -14.04
CA ASN A 227 -13.29 -9.09 -13.96
C ASN A 227 -13.14 -10.57 -13.57
N SER A 228 -13.83 -11.00 -12.52
CA SER A 228 -13.80 -12.39 -12.06
C SER A 228 -14.41 -13.37 -13.07
N PHE A 229 -15.43 -12.96 -13.81
CA PHE A 229 -16.02 -13.76 -14.89
C PHE A 229 -15.02 -14.02 -16.01
N TYR A 230 -14.36 -12.98 -16.54
CA TYR A 230 -13.38 -13.14 -17.62
C TYR A 230 -12.07 -13.81 -17.19
N LEU A 231 -11.79 -13.86 -15.89
CA LEU A 231 -10.71 -14.69 -15.33
C LEU A 231 -11.12 -16.15 -15.15
N GLY A 232 -12.36 -16.53 -15.45
CA GLY A 232 -12.88 -17.89 -15.30
C GLY A 232 -13.11 -18.31 -13.85
N LEU A 233 -13.12 -17.37 -12.91
CA LEU A 233 -13.24 -17.65 -11.47
C LEU A 233 -14.68 -17.84 -11.01
N ILE A 234 -15.64 -17.28 -11.75
CA ILE A 234 -17.08 -17.39 -11.47
C ILE A 234 -17.86 -17.61 -12.77
N ASN A 235 -19.05 -18.22 -12.66
CA ASN A 235 -19.96 -18.42 -13.79
C ASN A 235 -21.01 -17.29 -13.92
N GLU A 236 -21.86 -17.34 -14.94
CA GLU A 236 -22.89 -16.31 -15.21
C GLU A 236 -23.86 -16.12 -14.04
N LYS A 237 -24.29 -17.21 -13.38
CA LYS A 237 -25.18 -17.14 -12.22
C LYS A 237 -24.53 -16.39 -11.05
N GLN A 238 -23.26 -16.71 -10.75
CA GLN A 238 -22.49 -16.04 -9.72
C GLN A 238 -22.23 -14.57 -10.08
N THR A 239 -21.97 -14.28 -11.36
CA THR A 239 -21.78 -12.93 -11.90
C THR A 239 -23.03 -12.07 -11.64
N ALA A 240 -24.21 -12.54 -12.02
CA ALA A 240 -25.47 -11.82 -11.79
C ALA A 240 -25.73 -11.53 -10.30
N LEU A 241 -25.41 -12.47 -9.41
CA LEU A 241 -25.51 -12.25 -7.97
C LEU A 241 -24.53 -11.17 -7.49
N LEU A 242 -23.27 -11.23 -7.94
CA LEU A 242 -22.26 -10.26 -7.54
C LEU A 242 -22.59 -8.86 -8.07
N GLU A 243 -23.06 -8.73 -9.31
CA GLU A 243 -23.54 -7.47 -9.89
C GLU A 243 -24.67 -6.84 -9.07
N LYS A 244 -25.62 -7.65 -8.57
CA LYS A 244 -26.68 -7.16 -7.67
C LYS A 244 -26.12 -6.58 -6.37
N LEU A 245 -25.11 -7.22 -5.78
CA LEU A 245 -24.45 -6.71 -4.58
C LEU A 245 -23.65 -5.41 -4.86
N GLN A 246 -22.99 -5.33 -6.02
CA GLN A 246 -22.32 -4.11 -6.48
C GLN A 246 -23.31 -2.96 -6.66
N MET A 247 -24.45 -3.20 -7.33
CA MET A 247 -25.50 -2.18 -7.52
C MET A 247 -26.06 -1.67 -6.19
N ASN A 248 -26.27 -2.56 -5.21
CA ASN A 248 -26.69 -2.16 -3.87
C ASN A 248 -25.65 -1.25 -3.20
N THR A 249 -24.37 -1.59 -3.34
CA THR A 249 -23.24 -0.78 -2.84
C THR A 249 -23.26 0.62 -3.46
N VAL A 250 -23.32 0.70 -4.79
CA VAL A 250 -23.44 1.97 -5.53
C VAL A 250 -24.67 2.77 -5.08
N GLY A 251 -25.80 2.10 -4.82
CA GLY A 251 -27.00 2.73 -4.28
C GLY A 251 -26.78 3.40 -2.93
N PHE A 252 -26.03 2.77 -2.01
CA PHE A 252 -25.69 3.38 -0.72
C PHE A 252 -24.76 4.59 -0.88
N ILE A 253 -23.73 4.48 -1.72
CA ILE A 253 -22.80 5.58 -2.04
C ILE A 253 -23.58 6.80 -2.52
N ARG A 254 -24.46 6.63 -3.52
CA ARG A 254 -25.22 7.73 -4.13
C ARG A 254 -26.20 8.41 -3.18
N ARG A 255 -26.61 7.72 -2.11
CA ARG A 255 -27.46 8.27 -1.04
C ARG A 255 -26.65 8.87 0.12
N GLY A 256 -25.32 8.87 0.05
CA GLY A 256 -24.45 9.35 1.13
C GLY A 256 -24.46 8.45 2.38
N LYS A 257 -24.92 7.20 2.25
CA LYS A 257 -24.96 6.20 3.33
C LYS A 257 -23.61 5.48 3.40
N TRP A 258 -22.61 6.19 3.90
CA TRP A 258 -21.20 5.77 3.77
C TRP A 258 -20.88 4.50 4.54
N SER A 259 -21.31 4.39 5.80
CA SER A 259 -21.11 3.19 6.60
C SER A 259 -21.75 1.97 5.92
N GLU A 260 -23.01 2.07 5.51
CA GLU A 260 -23.71 0.96 4.85
C GLU A 260 -23.09 0.62 3.48
N ALA A 261 -22.51 1.60 2.78
CA ALA A 261 -21.77 1.36 1.55
C ALA A 261 -20.48 0.57 1.82
N THR A 262 -19.76 0.88 2.90
CA THR A 262 -18.56 0.14 3.29
C THR A 262 -18.91 -1.31 3.64
N ASP A 263 -19.95 -1.52 4.44
CA ASP A 263 -20.47 -2.86 4.74
C ASP A 263 -20.90 -3.60 3.46
N ALA A 264 -21.54 -2.90 2.52
CA ALA A 264 -21.96 -3.48 1.26
C ALA A 264 -20.79 -3.88 0.37
N ARG A 265 -19.71 -3.07 0.31
CA ARG A 265 -18.47 -3.44 -0.39
C ARG A 265 -17.81 -4.66 0.26
N ASN A 266 -17.75 -4.72 1.59
CA ASN A 266 -17.20 -5.88 2.29
C ASN A 266 -17.99 -7.15 1.92
N ARG A 267 -19.33 -7.08 1.89
CA ARG A 267 -20.16 -8.20 1.40
C ARG A 267 -19.87 -8.61 -0.04
N VAL A 268 -19.57 -7.68 -0.95
CA VAL A 268 -19.15 -8.01 -2.33
C VAL A 268 -17.84 -8.81 -2.30
N LEU A 269 -16.84 -8.33 -1.57
CA LEU A 269 -15.52 -8.99 -1.48
C LEU A 269 -15.58 -10.35 -0.77
N ASP A 270 -16.35 -10.47 0.31
CA ASP A 270 -16.54 -11.73 1.04
C ASP A 270 -17.28 -12.75 0.18
N THR A 271 -18.33 -12.32 -0.53
CA THR A 271 -19.07 -13.18 -1.47
C THR A 271 -18.15 -13.67 -2.58
N LEU A 272 -17.34 -12.79 -3.16
CA LEU A 272 -16.39 -13.16 -4.19
C LEU A 272 -15.33 -14.16 -3.67
N THR A 273 -14.80 -13.93 -2.47
CA THR A 273 -13.84 -14.84 -1.85
C THR A 273 -14.45 -16.23 -1.66
N ASN A 274 -15.69 -16.29 -1.16
CA ASN A 274 -16.41 -17.55 -0.95
C ASN A 274 -16.75 -18.26 -2.27
N MET A 275 -17.11 -17.52 -3.32
CA MET A 275 -17.42 -18.09 -4.64
C MET A 275 -16.19 -18.70 -5.31
N THR A 276 -15.01 -18.08 -5.13
CA THR A 276 -13.79 -18.46 -5.84
C THR A 276 -12.90 -19.42 -5.05
N GLY A 277 -13.02 -19.44 -3.71
CA GLY A 277 -12.13 -20.21 -2.84
C GLY A 277 -10.69 -19.70 -2.83
N LEU A 278 -10.45 -18.48 -3.32
CA LEU A 278 -9.11 -17.90 -3.37
C LEU A 278 -8.56 -17.70 -1.96
N ALA A 279 -7.26 -17.99 -1.80
CA ALA A 279 -6.57 -17.75 -0.54
C ALA A 279 -6.48 -16.26 -0.18
N THR A 280 -6.53 -15.39 -1.19
CA THR A 280 -6.57 -13.94 -1.02
C THR A 280 -7.05 -13.26 -2.31
N LEU A 281 -7.75 -12.13 -2.19
CA LEU A 281 -8.10 -11.28 -3.34
C LEU A 281 -6.94 -10.38 -3.79
N TYR A 282 -5.86 -10.27 -2.99
CA TYR A 282 -4.69 -9.44 -3.34
C TYR A 282 -3.82 -10.05 -4.43
N ASP A 283 -3.90 -11.36 -4.63
CA ASP A 283 -3.26 -12.07 -5.74
C ASP A 283 -3.99 -13.38 -6.01
N PHE A 284 -4.80 -13.42 -7.08
CA PHE A 284 -5.58 -14.61 -7.44
C PHE A 284 -4.73 -15.83 -7.82
N ARG A 285 -3.42 -15.65 -8.04
CA ARG A 285 -2.50 -16.75 -8.36
C ARG A 285 -2.02 -17.47 -7.10
N ARG A 286 -2.24 -16.91 -5.91
CA ARG A 286 -1.77 -17.48 -4.65
C ARG A 286 -2.69 -18.58 -4.16
N LEU A 287 -2.06 -19.70 -3.82
CA LEU A 287 -2.73 -20.85 -3.21
C LEU A 287 -2.77 -20.79 -1.67
N ILE A 288 -1.93 -19.94 -1.07
CA ILE A 288 -1.89 -19.73 0.39
C ILE A 288 -1.94 -18.24 0.73
N PRO A 289 -2.57 -17.86 1.86
CA PRO A 289 -2.63 -16.47 2.30
C PRO A 289 -1.23 -15.89 2.57
N TYR A 290 -1.14 -14.56 2.61
CA TYR A 290 0.06 -13.90 3.08
C TYR A 290 0.26 -14.14 4.57
N GLN A 291 1.43 -14.65 4.95
CA GLN A 291 1.79 -14.94 6.33
C GLN A 291 2.33 -13.68 7.04
N ASN A 292 1.52 -12.64 7.17
CA ASN A 292 1.94 -11.33 7.71
C ASN A 292 1.87 -11.25 9.24
N ALA A 293 1.27 -12.23 9.91
CA ALA A 293 1.18 -12.29 11.37
C ALA A 293 2.54 -12.38 12.08
N VAL A 294 3.60 -12.78 11.36
CA VAL A 294 4.98 -12.77 11.90
C VAL A 294 5.49 -11.35 12.15
N VAL A 295 4.97 -10.34 11.43
CA VAL A 295 5.30 -8.93 11.68
C VAL A 295 4.81 -8.51 13.07
N ASP A 296 3.60 -8.90 13.45
CA ASP A 296 3.05 -8.65 14.78
C ASP A 296 3.92 -9.29 15.88
N LYS A 297 4.39 -10.53 15.67
CA LYS A 297 5.28 -11.23 16.61
C LYS A 297 6.63 -10.53 16.73
N PHE A 298 7.26 -10.20 15.61
CA PHE A 298 8.58 -9.56 15.57
C PHE A 298 8.55 -8.18 16.23
N LEU A 299 7.61 -7.32 15.85
CA LEU A 299 7.53 -5.94 16.36
C LEU A 299 7.00 -5.83 17.79
N ASN A 300 6.41 -6.90 18.35
CA ASN A 300 6.08 -6.94 19.77
C ASN A 300 7.23 -7.41 20.67
N ASN A 301 8.35 -7.90 20.10
CA ASN A 301 9.54 -8.26 20.87
C ASN A 301 10.16 -7.02 21.54
N VAL A 302 10.58 -7.16 22.80
CA VAL A 302 11.11 -6.07 23.63
C VAL A 302 12.41 -5.49 23.07
N GLU A 303 13.34 -6.35 22.64
CA GLU A 303 14.62 -5.90 22.06
C GLU A 303 14.40 -5.22 20.72
N VAL A 304 13.46 -5.71 19.90
CA VAL A 304 13.06 -5.06 18.64
C VAL A 304 12.46 -3.67 18.89
N LYS A 305 11.57 -3.52 19.89
CA LYS A 305 11.01 -2.22 20.28
C LYS A 305 12.10 -1.25 20.74
N LYS A 306 12.98 -1.72 21.62
CA LYS A 306 14.11 -0.95 22.14
C LYS A 306 15.02 -0.47 21.01
N ALA A 307 15.35 -1.35 20.07
CA ALA A 307 16.15 -1.03 18.89
C ALA A 307 15.51 0.05 18.01
N LEU A 308 14.17 0.09 17.93
CA LEU A 308 13.42 1.10 17.18
C LEU A 308 13.13 2.38 17.98
N GLY A 309 13.54 2.47 19.24
CA GLY A 309 13.22 3.60 20.13
C GLY A 309 11.74 3.64 20.55
N VAL A 310 11.07 2.48 20.55
CA VAL A 310 9.69 2.31 20.98
C VAL A 310 9.65 1.87 22.44
N LYS A 311 8.72 2.43 23.22
CA LYS A 311 8.51 2.02 24.61
C LYS A 311 8.06 0.56 24.69
N GLU A 312 8.58 -0.18 25.67
CA GLU A 312 8.33 -1.62 25.81
C GLU A 312 6.83 -1.94 25.95
N ASP A 313 6.09 -1.10 26.68
CA ASP A 313 4.66 -1.21 26.95
C ASP A 313 3.77 -0.87 25.73
N LYS A 314 4.33 -0.28 24.67
CA LYS A 314 3.57 0.01 23.46
C LYS A 314 3.29 -1.28 22.70
N PHE A 315 2.04 -1.73 22.74
CA PHE A 315 1.58 -2.85 21.91
C PHE A 315 1.54 -2.46 20.42
N PHE A 316 2.04 -3.35 19.57
CA PHE A 316 1.95 -3.24 18.13
C PHE A 316 0.83 -4.13 17.59
N GLU A 317 -0.04 -3.54 16.78
CA GLU A 317 -1.04 -4.25 15.98
C GLU A 317 -0.84 -3.83 14.52
N ARG A 318 -0.71 -4.79 13.60
CA ARG A 318 -0.49 -4.51 12.17
C ARG A 318 -1.56 -3.59 11.60
N CYS A 319 -2.83 -3.80 11.95
CA CYS A 319 -3.95 -3.00 11.46
C CYS A 319 -4.89 -2.67 12.63
N SER A 320 -5.00 -1.39 12.96
CA SER A 320 -5.79 -0.91 14.09
C SER A 320 -7.29 -1.02 13.82
N ASN A 321 -7.96 -1.88 14.58
CA ASN A 321 -9.42 -2.00 14.55
C ASN A 321 -10.13 -0.68 14.91
N VAL A 322 -9.54 0.09 15.84
CA VAL A 322 -10.06 1.40 16.24
C VAL A 322 -10.00 2.39 15.08
N VAL A 323 -8.86 2.48 14.39
CA VAL A 323 -8.72 3.35 13.21
C VAL A 323 -9.65 2.90 12.09
N GLY A 324 -9.76 1.58 11.86
CA GLY A 324 -10.69 1.00 10.90
C GLY A 324 -12.15 1.40 11.17
N GLY A 325 -12.59 1.34 12.44
CA GLY A 325 -13.92 1.79 12.84
C GLY A 325 -14.13 3.30 12.69
N VAL A 326 -13.15 4.12 13.05
CA VAL A 326 -13.22 5.58 12.93
C VAL A 326 -13.28 6.04 11.47
N LEU A 327 -12.62 5.33 10.56
CA LEU A 327 -12.59 5.64 9.13
C LEU A 327 -13.61 4.86 8.30
N HIS A 328 -14.51 4.09 8.93
CA HIS A 328 -15.48 3.26 8.23
C HIS A 328 -16.34 4.05 7.23
N ASP A 329 -16.78 5.25 7.62
CA ASP A 329 -17.53 6.19 6.79
C ASP A 329 -16.70 6.85 5.68
N ASP A 330 -15.38 6.80 5.74
CA ASP A 330 -14.51 7.42 4.75
C ASP A 330 -14.23 6.47 3.57
N VAL A 331 -14.29 5.15 3.79
CA VAL A 331 -13.85 4.13 2.83
C VAL A 331 -14.47 4.31 1.46
N MET A 332 -15.77 4.56 1.40
CA MET A 332 -16.53 4.62 0.15
C MET A 332 -16.64 6.03 -0.46
N LYS A 333 -16.04 7.06 0.15
CA LYS A 333 -16.02 8.43 -0.40
C LYS A 333 -14.95 8.54 -1.48
N SER A 334 -15.24 9.13 -2.63
CA SER A 334 -14.24 9.28 -3.70
C SER A 334 -13.20 10.37 -3.38
N VAL A 335 -11.93 10.11 -3.71
CA VAL A 335 -10.87 11.14 -3.76
C VAL A 335 -10.38 11.39 -5.18
N LYS A 336 -11.09 10.91 -6.21
CA LYS A 336 -10.72 11.05 -7.62
C LYS A 336 -10.38 12.50 -8.01
N TYR A 337 -11.14 13.47 -7.50
CA TYR A 337 -10.91 14.89 -7.76
C TYR A 337 -9.55 15.40 -7.28
N MET A 338 -8.97 14.78 -6.25
CA MET A 338 -7.62 15.09 -5.78
C MET A 338 -6.58 14.55 -6.75
N VAL A 339 -6.81 13.38 -7.37
CA VAL A 339 -5.94 12.88 -8.45
C VAL A 339 -6.05 13.76 -9.70
N GLU A 340 -7.25 14.17 -10.08
CA GLU A 340 -7.50 15.13 -11.18
C GLU A 340 -6.75 16.45 -10.96
N PHE A 341 -6.67 16.92 -9.72
CA PHE A 341 -5.86 18.06 -9.36
C PHE A 341 -4.35 17.76 -9.48
N LEU A 342 -3.90 16.60 -8.98
CA LEU A 342 -2.48 16.24 -8.99
C LEU A 342 -1.92 16.06 -10.40
N VAL A 343 -2.63 15.40 -11.31
CA VAL A 343 -2.14 15.22 -12.69
C VAL A 343 -1.88 16.55 -13.41
N LYS A 344 -2.55 17.63 -13.00
CA LYS A 344 -2.34 18.99 -13.55
C LYS A 344 -1.15 19.72 -12.91
N ASN A 345 -0.72 19.32 -11.72
CA ASN A 345 0.22 20.09 -10.89
C ASN A 345 1.50 19.32 -10.54
N THR A 346 1.56 18.02 -10.76
CA THR A 346 2.71 17.17 -10.45
C THR A 346 2.72 15.89 -11.29
N LYS A 347 3.74 15.05 -11.12
CA LYS A 347 3.81 13.73 -11.74
C LYS A 347 2.97 12.72 -10.95
N VAL A 348 2.19 11.90 -11.65
CA VAL A 348 1.35 10.86 -11.03
C VAL A 348 1.64 9.53 -11.72
N LEU A 349 2.09 8.56 -10.93
CA LEU A 349 2.25 7.16 -11.32
C LEU A 349 1.18 6.32 -10.61
N LEU A 350 0.42 5.54 -11.38
CA LEU A 350 -0.45 4.49 -10.82
C LEU A 350 0.15 3.16 -11.26
N TYR A 351 0.66 2.34 -10.34
CA TYR A 351 1.19 1.02 -10.67
C TYR A 351 0.30 -0.06 -10.08
N GLN A 352 0.06 -1.13 -10.83
CA GLN A 352 -0.97 -2.10 -10.50
C GLN A 352 -0.46 -3.52 -10.72
N GLY A 353 -0.58 -4.35 -9.70
CA GLY A 353 -0.34 -5.79 -9.81
C GLY A 353 -1.44 -6.45 -10.63
N GLN A 354 -1.07 -7.17 -11.68
CA GLN A 354 -2.04 -7.86 -12.55
C GLN A 354 -2.83 -8.95 -11.80
N GLY A 355 -2.27 -9.52 -10.73
CA GLY A 355 -2.92 -10.54 -9.90
C GLY A 355 -3.98 -10.00 -8.93
N ASP A 356 -4.06 -8.69 -8.72
CA ASP A 356 -4.95 -8.13 -7.69
C ASP A 356 -6.40 -8.00 -8.19
N LEU A 357 -7.32 -8.69 -7.51
CA LEU A 357 -8.76 -8.64 -7.76
C LEU A 357 -9.49 -7.59 -6.93
N LYS A 358 -8.84 -7.03 -5.91
CA LYS A 358 -9.44 -6.07 -5.00
C LYS A 358 -9.41 -4.67 -5.59
N ASP A 359 -8.22 -4.14 -5.87
CA ASP A 359 -8.05 -2.74 -6.32
C ASP A 359 -7.07 -2.65 -7.50
N GLY A 360 -6.98 -3.72 -8.29
CA GLY A 360 -6.00 -3.90 -9.37
C GLY A 360 -6.37 -3.27 -10.73
N VAL A 361 -5.81 -3.83 -11.80
CA VAL A 361 -5.79 -3.21 -13.14
C VAL A 361 -7.17 -2.81 -13.66
N PRO A 362 -8.20 -3.70 -13.71
CA PRO A 362 -9.49 -3.33 -14.29
C PRO A 362 -10.21 -2.25 -13.49
N SER A 363 -10.10 -2.35 -12.16
CA SER A 363 -10.64 -1.40 -11.19
C SER A 363 -10.04 0.01 -11.41
N THR A 364 -8.71 0.11 -11.50
CA THR A 364 -8.02 1.38 -11.72
C THR A 364 -8.31 2.00 -13.08
N LEU A 365 -8.26 1.21 -14.16
CA LEU A 365 -8.54 1.72 -15.51
C LEU A 365 -9.98 2.20 -15.69
N ALA A 366 -10.93 1.56 -14.99
CA ALA A 366 -12.34 1.92 -15.07
C ALA A 366 -12.62 3.34 -14.58
N TRP A 367 -11.97 3.80 -13.51
CA TRP A 367 -12.18 5.16 -13.00
C TRP A 367 -11.28 6.20 -13.67
N VAL A 368 -10.06 5.84 -14.07
CA VAL A 368 -9.11 6.74 -14.74
C VAL A 368 -9.71 7.36 -15.99
N LYS A 369 -10.40 6.57 -16.82
CA LYS A 369 -11.07 7.07 -18.04
C LYS A 369 -12.21 8.06 -17.77
N THR A 370 -12.66 8.18 -16.52
CA THR A 370 -13.75 9.10 -16.11
C THR A 370 -13.25 10.39 -15.47
N MET A 371 -11.92 10.56 -15.35
CA MET A 371 -11.35 11.76 -14.76
C MET A 371 -11.70 13.01 -15.58
N ARG A 372 -11.98 14.11 -14.87
CA ARG A 372 -12.13 15.46 -15.43
C ARG A 372 -10.77 16.11 -15.66
N TRP A 373 -10.02 15.52 -16.59
CA TRP A 373 -8.70 15.99 -17.01
C TRP A 373 -8.63 16.09 -18.54
N GLU A 374 -8.17 17.25 -19.03
CA GLU A 374 -8.04 17.54 -20.45
C GLU A 374 -7.08 16.61 -21.20
N GLY A 375 -6.22 15.88 -20.46
CA GLY A 375 -5.35 14.86 -21.03
C GLY A 375 -6.02 13.50 -21.29
N ILE A 376 -7.27 13.27 -20.86
CA ILE A 376 -7.91 11.95 -21.00
C ILE A 376 -8.04 11.47 -22.46
N PRO A 377 -8.49 12.28 -23.44
CA PRO A 377 -8.59 11.81 -24.82
C PRO A 377 -7.25 11.27 -25.34
N GLY A 378 -6.18 12.08 -25.21
CA GLY A 378 -4.85 11.64 -25.65
C GLY A 378 -4.27 10.50 -24.81
N PHE A 379 -4.64 10.39 -23.52
CA PHE A 379 -4.29 9.23 -22.72
C PHE A 379 -4.93 7.94 -23.26
N LEU A 380 -6.22 7.99 -23.64
CA LEU A 380 -6.95 6.83 -24.17
C LEU A 380 -6.45 6.43 -25.57
N GLU A 381 -5.97 7.38 -26.36
CA GLU A 381 -5.36 7.13 -27.68
C GLU A 381 -3.90 6.67 -27.60
N ALA A 382 -3.22 6.89 -26.48
CA ALA A 382 -1.81 6.52 -26.33
C ALA A 382 -1.62 5.00 -26.27
N ASP A 383 -0.74 4.48 -27.12
CA ASP A 383 -0.36 3.08 -27.12
C ASP A 383 0.26 2.64 -25.78
N ARG A 384 -0.09 1.43 -25.36
CA ARG A 384 0.62 0.73 -24.29
C ARG A 384 1.94 0.20 -24.80
N LYS A 385 3.02 0.58 -24.12
CA LYS A 385 4.36 0.08 -24.41
C LYS A 385 4.69 -1.10 -23.51
N VAL A 386 5.35 -2.10 -24.08
CA VAL A 386 5.93 -3.21 -23.33
C VAL A 386 7.07 -2.66 -22.48
N TRP A 387 7.05 -3.00 -21.20
CA TRP A 387 8.10 -2.64 -20.26
C TRP A 387 8.84 -3.88 -19.79
N ARG A 388 10.17 -3.81 -19.83
CA ARG A 388 11.08 -4.90 -19.52
C ARG A 388 12.11 -4.47 -18.49
N VAL A 389 12.46 -5.40 -17.60
CA VAL A 389 13.57 -5.28 -16.65
C VAL A 389 14.48 -6.48 -16.90
N ASP A 390 15.77 -6.21 -17.10
CA ASP A 390 16.79 -7.22 -17.45
C ASP A 390 16.38 -8.12 -18.62
N GLY A 391 15.78 -7.53 -19.66
CA GLY A 391 15.28 -8.22 -20.85
C GLY A 391 13.97 -9.01 -20.67
N LYS A 392 13.50 -9.21 -19.43
CA LYS A 392 12.28 -9.95 -19.11
C LYS A 392 11.05 -9.04 -19.13
N LEU A 393 9.89 -9.58 -19.49
CA LEU A 393 8.62 -8.84 -19.45
C LEU A 393 8.29 -8.51 -17.99
N ALA A 394 8.26 -7.22 -17.67
CA ALA A 394 7.90 -6.72 -16.34
C ALA A 394 6.46 -6.17 -16.33
N GLY A 395 5.96 -5.70 -17.48
CA GLY A 395 4.61 -5.16 -17.57
C GLY A 395 4.35 -4.34 -18.83
N HIS A 396 3.34 -3.49 -18.72
CA HIS A 396 2.94 -2.55 -19.75
C HIS A 396 2.78 -1.16 -19.14
N VAL A 397 3.25 -0.14 -19.85
CA VAL A 397 3.14 1.26 -19.45
C VAL A 397 2.34 2.04 -20.47
N GLN A 398 1.36 2.80 -20.00
CA GLN A 398 0.65 3.81 -20.79
C GLN A 398 1.05 5.17 -20.22
N LYS A 399 1.52 6.08 -21.07
CA LYS A 399 2.01 7.39 -20.63
C LYS A 399 1.35 8.48 -21.43
N TRP A 400 0.84 9.49 -20.72
CA TRP A 400 0.43 10.74 -21.33
C TRP A 400 0.81 11.92 -20.45
N LYS A 401 1.66 12.81 -20.96
CA LYS A 401 2.17 14.00 -20.24
C LYS A 401 2.73 13.65 -18.85
N SER A 402 2.11 14.15 -17.78
CA SER A 402 2.45 13.98 -16.37
C SER A 402 1.83 12.73 -15.72
N PHE A 403 1.03 11.96 -16.46
CA PHE A 403 0.29 10.80 -15.97
C PHE A 403 0.82 9.48 -16.57
N TYR A 404 1.09 8.52 -15.69
CA TYR A 404 1.78 7.26 -16.00
C TYR A 404 1.07 6.08 -15.32
N PRO A 405 -0.02 5.52 -15.87
CA PRO A 405 -0.52 4.24 -15.40
C PRO A 405 0.31 3.08 -15.97
N CYS A 406 0.76 2.22 -15.07
CA CYS A 406 1.57 1.04 -15.33
C CYS A 406 0.83 -0.21 -14.80
N CYS A 407 0.84 -1.28 -15.58
CA CYS A 407 0.38 -2.60 -15.16
C CYS A 407 1.62 -3.51 -15.09
N CYS A 408 2.10 -3.82 -13.89
CA CYS A 408 3.25 -4.70 -13.71
C CYS A 408 2.76 -6.17 -13.56
N VAL A 409 3.40 -7.13 -14.23
CA VAL A 409 3.14 -8.59 -14.10
C VAL A 409 3.58 -9.07 -12.71
N GLU A 410 4.66 -8.47 -12.21
CA GLU A 410 5.18 -8.59 -10.84
C GLU A 410 5.52 -7.17 -10.35
N CYS A 411 4.74 -6.63 -9.40
CA CYS A 411 4.92 -5.24 -8.93
C CYS A 411 6.10 -5.05 -7.97
N TRP A 412 6.62 -6.12 -7.40
CA TRP A 412 7.36 -6.04 -6.15
C TRP A 412 8.86 -5.79 -6.29
N ALA A 413 9.44 -5.98 -7.49
CA ALA A 413 10.87 -5.74 -7.72
C ALA A 413 11.17 -4.78 -8.88
N SER A 414 10.21 -4.52 -9.77
CA SER A 414 10.52 -3.93 -11.06
C SER A 414 10.20 -2.45 -11.16
N CYS A 415 9.21 -1.91 -10.43
CA CYS A 415 8.62 -0.59 -10.79
C CYS A 415 9.40 0.62 -10.22
N ALA A 416 10.68 0.46 -9.85
CA ALA A 416 11.59 1.50 -9.32
C ALA A 416 12.75 1.81 -10.29
#